data_AF-A0A8H4AH43-F1
#
_entry.id   AF-A0A8H4AH43-F1
#
_cell.length_a   1.000
_cell.length_b   1.000
_cell.length_c   1.000
_cell.angle_alpha   90.00
_cell.angle_beta   90.00
_cell.angle_gamma   90.00
#
_symmetry.space_group_name_H-M   'P 1'
#
loop_
_entity.id
_entity.type
_entity.pdbx_description
1 polymer ?
#
loop_
_entity_poly.entity_id
_entity_poly.type
_entity_poly.pdbx_seq_one_letter_code
_entity_poly.pdbx_strand_id
1 'polypeptide(L)'
;MDLPTAWNLDDKSTHLSVDSSGLRVNYEGLGESYKDSGAIRANNPIPPQCKLFYFEVDIIDEGKTKIIGIGFCEKEVDLNIMPGN
;
A
#
# COMPACT_ATOMS: atom_id res chain seq x y z
N MET A 1 16.26 11.52 -9.54
CA MET A 1 15.42 10.30 -9.45
C MET A 1 15.19 10.08 -7.99
N ASP A 2 13.93 10.07 -7.59
CA ASP A 2 13.56 10.11 -6.18
C ASP A 2 13.30 8.71 -5.67
N LEU A 3 13.69 8.44 -4.43
CA LEU A 3 13.44 7.17 -3.77
C LEU A 3 12.01 7.14 -3.19
N PRO A 4 11.38 5.96 -3.11
CA PRO A 4 10.17 5.80 -2.31
C PRO A 4 10.49 6.13 -0.84
N THR A 5 9.82 7.15 -0.32
CA THR A 5 10.06 7.66 1.04
C THR A 5 8.79 7.75 1.86
N ALA A 6 7.62 7.68 1.23
CA ALA A 6 6.30 7.71 1.85
C ALA A 6 5.26 7.05 0.94
N TRP A 7 4.06 6.82 1.47
CA TRP A 7 2.90 6.41 0.68
C TRP A 7 2.38 7.57 -0.18
N ASN A 8 1.81 7.24 -1.33
CA ASN A 8 1.25 8.21 -2.25
C ASN A 8 -0.21 8.53 -1.87
N LEU A 9 -0.49 9.78 -1.51
CA LEU A 9 -1.83 10.22 -1.11
C LEU A 9 -2.83 10.23 -2.28
N ASP A 10 -2.33 10.35 -3.52
CA ASP A 10 -3.13 10.41 -4.74
C ASP A 10 -3.25 9.04 -5.44
N ASP A 11 -2.44 8.05 -5.04
CA ASP A 11 -2.35 6.74 -5.67
C ASP A 11 -2.64 5.61 -4.66
N LYS A 12 -3.89 5.61 -4.20
CA LYS A 12 -4.43 4.70 -3.19
C LYS A 12 -5.92 4.43 -3.43
N SER A 13 -6.40 3.29 -2.94
CA SER A 13 -7.84 3.03 -2.84
C SER A 13 -8.53 4.03 -1.91
N THR A 14 -9.81 4.30 -2.17
CA THR A 14 -10.68 5.10 -1.30
C THR A 14 -10.96 4.43 0.06
N HIS A 15 -10.65 3.15 0.20
CA HIS A 15 -10.77 2.42 1.47
C HIS A 15 -9.60 2.63 2.42
N LEU A 16 -8.61 3.44 2.03
CA LEU A 16 -7.41 3.68 2.82
C LEU A 16 -7.26 5.16 3.16
N SER A 17 -6.89 5.43 4.41
CA SER A 17 -6.38 6.73 4.84
C SER A 17 -4.90 6.63 5.21
N VAL A 18 -4.21 7.76 5.06
CA VAL A 18 -2.79 7.90 5.42
C VAL A 18 -2.69 9.03 6.41
N ASP A 19 -1.89 8.84 7.45
CA ASP A 19 -1.66 9.89 8.45
C ASP A 19 -0.82 11.05 7.90
N SER A 20 -0.63 12.09 8.71
CA SER A 20 0.15 13.28 8.31
C SER A 20 1.64 13.00 8.11
N SER A 21 2.17 11.87 8.59
CA SER A 21 3.55 11.46 8.34
C SER A 21 3.74 10.88 6.94
N GLY A 22 2.66 10.40 6.32
CA GLY A 22 2.72 9.70 5.04
C GLY A 22 3.22 8.26 5.16
N LEU A 23 3.41 7.73 6.37
CA LEU A 23 4.00 6.41 6.62
C LEU A 23 3.03 5.40 7.23
N ARG A 24 1.96 5.86 7.88
CA ARG A 24 0.95 4.99 8.46
C ARG A 24 -0.29 4.95 7.58
N VAL A 25 -0.71 3.75 7.24
CA VAL A 25 -1.94 3.47 6.48
C VAL A 25 -2.96 2.86 7.44
N ASN A 26 -4.21 3.30 7.36
CA ASN A 26 -5.32 2.68 8.05
C ASN A 26 -6.36 2.22 7.02
N TYR A 27 -6.99 1.07 7.29
CA TYR A 27 -8.11 0.59 6.51
C TYR A 27 -9.43 1.14 7.07
N GLU A 28 -10.23 1.74 6.20
CA GLU A 28 -11.50 2.40 6.52
C GLU A 28 -12.69 1.80 5.73
N GLY A 29 -12.44 0.76 4.94
CA GLY A 29 -13.49 0.01 4.24
C GLY A 29 -14.31 -0.88 5.18
N LEU A 30 -15.40 -1.46 4.65
CA LEU A 30 -16.28 -2.36 5.42
C LEU A 30 -15.64 -3.72 5.71
N GLY A 31 -14.74 -4.18 4.83
CA GLY A 31 -14.03 -5.46 4.98
C GLY A 31 -14.94 -6.70 4.95
N GLU A 32 -16.10 -6.62 4.30
CA GLU A 32 -17.07 -7.72 4.23
C GLU A 32 -16.77 -8.71 3.10
N SER A 33 -16.07 -8.25 2.05
CA SER A 33 -15.72 -9.07 0.88
C SER A 33 -14.35 -8.71 0.31
N TYR A 34 -13.81 -9.57 -0.56
CA TYR A 34 -12.57 -9.27 -1.30
C TYR A 34 -12.67 -8.03 -2.19
N LYS A 35 -13.89 -7.59 -2.55
CA LYS A 35 -14.09 -6.36 -3.34
C LYS A 35 -13.85 -5.10 -2.52
N ASP A 36 -13.84 -5.21 -1.20
CA ASP A 36 -13.55 -4.12 -0.28
C ASP A 36 -12.04 -4.03 -0.01
N SER A 37 -11.21 -4.79 -0.74
CA SER A 37 -9.74 -4.68 -0.64
C SER A 37 -9.30 -3.28 -1.03
N GLY A 38 -8.26 -2.78 -0.36
CA GLY A 38 -7.63 -1.52 -0.70
C GLY A 38 -6.11 -1.67 -0.66
N ALA A 39 -5.46 -1.18 -1.70
CA ALA A 39 -4.02 -1.09 -1.82
C ALA A 39 -3.58 0.37 -2.03
N ILE A 40 -2.30 0.62 -1.76
CA ILE A 40 -1.65 1.91 -1.88
C ILE A 40 -0.23 1.72 -2.40
N ARG A 41 0.22 2.60 -3.29
CA ARG A 41 1.59 2.61 -3.80
C ARG A 41 2.45 3.66 -3.06
N ALA A 42 3.76 3.47 -3.08
CA ALA A 42 4.71 4.48 -2.63
C ALA A 42 4.68 5.70 -3.55
N ASN A 43 5.17 6.84 -3.06
CA ASN A 43 5.23 8.11 -3.81
C ASN A 43 6.13 8.05 -5.05
N ASN A 44 7.07 7.10 -5.11
CA ASN A 44 7.95 6.87 -6.25
C ASN A 44 8.17 5.37 -6.47
N PRO A 45 8.41 4.92 -7.72
CA PRO A 45 8.86 3.55 -7.97
C PRO A 45 10.30 3.34 -7.48
N ILE A 46 10.69 2.08 -7.27
CA ILE A 46 12.08 1.71 -6.98
C ILE A 46 12.95 2.05 -8.20
N PRO A 47 13.97 2.92 -8.06
CA PRO A 47 14.82 3.26 -9.20
C PRO A 47 15.60 2.04 -9.71
N PRO A 48 15.73 1.82 -11.03
CA PRO A 48 16.48 0.68 -11.58
C PRO A 48 17.96 0.63 -11.19
N GLN A 49 18.51 1.75 -10.69
CA GLN A 49 19.89 1.80 -10.19
C GLN A 49 20.04 1.15 -8.81
N CYS A 50 18.93 0.96 -8.09
CA CYS A 50 18.88 0.19 -6.85
C CYS A 50 19.08 -1.29 -7.18
N LYS A 51 20.32 -1.77 -7.07
CA LYS A 51 20.63 -3.21 -7.22
C LYS A 51 19.96 -4.07 -6.15
N LEU A 52 19.80 -3.50 -4.96
CA LEU A 52 19.08 -4.07 -3.83
C LEU A 52 18.24 -2.94 -3.23
N PHE A 53 16.95 -3.22 -3.03
CA PHE A 53 16.03 -2.32 -2.36
C PHE A 53 15.42 -3.07 -1.17
N TYR A 54 15.25 -2.35 -0.06
CA TYR A 54 14.75 -2.91 1.18
C TYR A 54 13.76 -1.95 1.80
N PHE A 55 12.64 -2.50 2.29
CA PHE A 55 11.68 -1.80 3.10
C PHE A 55 11.08 -2.79 4.09
N GLU A 56 10.62 -2.25 5.22
CA GLU A 56 9.90 -3.00 6.24
C GLU A 56 8.52 -2.37 6.43
N VAL A 57 7.59 -3.17 6.91
CA VAL A 57 6.25 -2.72 7.32
C VAL A 57 5.98 -3.33 8.68
N ASP A 58 5.64 -2.48 9.64
CA ASP A 58 5.22 -2.90 10.96
C ASP A 58 3.69 -3.05 11.00
N ILE A 59 3.20 -4.20 11.48
CA ILE A 59 1.76 -4.49 11.57
C ILE A 59 1.27 -4.06 12.94
N ILE A 60 0.72 -2.85 13.01
CA ILE A 60 0.22 -2.25 14.26
C ILE A 60 -1.11 -2.88 14.71
N ASP A 61 -1.96 -3.22 13.75
CA ASP A 61 -3.27 -3.84 13.97
C ASP A 61 -3.56 -4.81 12.82
N GLU A 62 -3.82 -6.08 13.14
CA GLU A 62 -4.18 -7.11 12.15
C GLU A 62 -5.64 -6.99 11.66
N GLY A 63 -6.46 -6.19 12.33
CA GLY A 63 -7.86 -5.97 12.01
C GLY A 63 -8.72 -7.23 12.19
N LYS A 64 -9.99 -7.12 11.80
CA LYS A 64 -10.99 -8.19 12.00
C LYS A 64 -10.72 -9.43 11.16
N THR A 65 -10.29 -9.25 9.92
CA THR A 65 -10.13 -10.35 8.94
C THR A 65 -8.70 -10.90 8.90
N LYS A 66 -7.70 -10.18 9.43
CA LYS A 66 -6.29 -10.58 9.43
C LYS A 66 -5.71 -10.77 8.02
N ILE A 67 -6.26 -10.07 7.04
CA ILE A 67 -5.83 -10.13 5.64
C ILE A 67 -5.02 -8.88 5.34
N ILE A 68 -3.70 -9.04 5.24
CA ILE A 68 -2.76 -7.96 4.89
C ILE A 68 -1.80 -8.50 3.83
N GLY A 69 -1.69 -7.76 2.71
CA GLY A 69 -0.80 -8.09 1.60
C GLY A 69 0.27 -7.03 1.47
N ILE A 70 1.53 -7.46 1.38
CA ILE A 70 2.70 -6.58 1.27
C ILE A 70 3.50 -7.05 0.08
N GLY A 71 3.84 -6.14 -0.83
CA GLY A 71 4.55 -6.51 -2.04
C GLY A 71 4.68 -5.36 -3.03
N PHE A 72 4.73 -5.72 -4.30
CA PHE A 72 4.96 -4.80 -5.40
C PHE A 72 3.86 -4.92 -6.44
N CYS A 73 3.61 -3.84 -7.17
CA CYS A 73 2.74 -3.83 -8.33
C CYS A 73 3.26 -2.83 -9.37
N GLU A 74 2.83 -3.00 -10.62
CA GLU A 74 3.02 -1.98 -11.65
C GLU A 74 2.05 -0.80 -11.44
N LYS A 75 2.29 0.30 -12.14
CA LYS A 75 1.53 1.54 -11.97
C LYS A 75 0.08 1.39 -12.43
N GLU A 76 -0.18 0.48 -13.35
CA GLU A 76 -1.47 0.27 -14.01
C GLU A 76 -2.38 -0.68 -13.22
N VAL A 77 -1.85 -1.36 -12.19
CA VAL A 77 -2.61 -2.30 -11.36
C VAL A 77 -3.71 -1.57 -10.60
N ASP A 78 -4.92 -2.15 -10.60
CA ASP A 78 -6.06 -1.66 -9.82
C ASP A 78 -5.72 -1.72 -8.32
N LEU A 79 -6.05 -0.67 -7.59
CA LEU A 79 -5.79 -0.56 -6.16
C LEU A 79 -6.95 -1.06 -5.29
N ASN A 80 -8.03 -1.57 -5.88
CA ASN A 80 -9.12 -2.23 -5.14
C ASN A 80 -8.95 -3.76 -5.08
N ILE A 81 -7.72 -4.24 -5.27
CA ILE A 81 -7.33 -5.64 -5.14
C ILE A 81 -6.07 -5.77 -4.27
N MET A 82 -5.84 -6.96 -3.74
CA MET A 82 -4.63 -7.24 -2.96
C MET A 82 -3.42 -7.44 -3.89
N PRO A 83 -2.21 -7.04 -3.48
CA PRO A 83 -0.99 -7.33 -4.23
C PRO A 83 -0.82 -8.83 -4.49
N GLY A 84 -0.46 -9.19 -5.73
CA GLY A 84 -0.19 -10.57 -6.13
C GLY A 84 -1.41 -11.40 -6.57
N ASN A 85 -2.61 -10.80 -6.68
CA ASN A 85 -3.73 -11.40 -7.42
C ASN A 85 -3.58 -11.24 -8.94
#